data_AF-A0A9D5ACM3-F1
#
_entry.id   AF-A0A9D5ACM3-F1
#
_cell.length_a   1.000
_cell.length_b   1.000
_cell.length_c   1.000
_cell.angle_alpha   90.00
_cell.angle_beta   90.00
_cell.angle_gamma   90.00
#
_symmetry.space_group_name_H-M   'P 1'
#
loop_
_entity.id
_entity.type
_entity.pdbx_description
1 polymer ?
#
loop_
_entity_poly.entity_id
_entity_poly.type
_entity_poly.pdbx_seq_one_letter_code
_entity_poly.pdbx_strand_id
1 'polypeptide(L)'
;MAKSSADDAELRRACETAIEGTKQKIVISIRVVKTLGTWGKAAMLGRQMAKPRVLAISTKAKTQRTKAFLRVLKYSNGGVLEPAKIYKLKHLSKVEVVSNDPSGCTFTLGFDNLRNHSVAPPQWTMRNIDDRNRLLLSILNICKDALGRLPKVVGVDVVEMALWAKENTPAVSTQNNRADGATVEYHVNEAELKVNVEKELVSQAEEEDMEALLGNYITGISQAEAFSERLKRELQALEAANVHAILESEPLIDEVLQGLEAASNCVEDLDEWLGMFNVKLRHMREDIESVRASTLQVGAQCAYSQFSLWFYSSACGNPCSFI
;
A
#
# COMPACT_ATOMS: atom_id res chain seq x y z
N MET A 1 -22.60 16.16 2.07
CA MET A 1 -22.16 15.90 3.47
C MET A 1 -22.21 14.40 3.74
N ALA A 2 -21.10 13.67 3.58
CA ALA A 2 -20.91 12.46 4.38
C ALA A 2 -20.69 12.92 5.83
N LYS A 3 -21.77 12.99 6.62
CA LYS A 3 -21.74 13.46 8.02
C LYS A 3 -20.63 12.71 8.77
N SER A 4 -19.79 13.42 9.53
CA SER A 4 -18.93 12.75 10.50
C SER A 4 -19.84 12.01 11.47
N SER A 5 -19.82 10.68 11.42
CA SER A 5 -20.59 9.88 12.36
C SER A 5 -20.12 10.20 13.78
N ALA A 6 -20.99 10.03 14.78
CA ALA A 6 -20.56 10.08 16.18
C ALA A 6 -19.39 9.11 16.44
N ASP A 7 -19.38 7.98 15.71
CA ASP A 7 -18.31 6.97 15.68
C ASP A 7 -16.97 7.56 15.18
N ASP A 8 -16.98 8.45 14.18
CA ASP A 8 -15.76 9.10 13.66
C ASP A 8 -15.16 10.05 14.70
N ALA A 9 -16.02 10.79 15.41
CA ALA A 9 -15.60 11.75 16.42
C ALA A 9 -15.07 11.03 17.69
N GLU A 10 -15.66 9.90 18.04
CA GLU A 10 -15.14 9.02 19.10
C GLU A 10 -13.81 8.38 18.69
N LEU A 11 -13.72 7.85 17.47
CA LEU A 11 -12.49 7.26 16.94
C LEU A 11 -11.34 8.27 16.90
N ARG A 12 -11.65 9.52 16.53
CA ARG A 12 -10.68 10.62 16.54
C ARG A 12 -10.18 10.91 17.94
N ARG A 13 -11.07 11.02 18.93
CA ARG A 13 -10.71 11.21 20.34
C ARG A 13 -9.83 10.08 20.85
N ALA A 14 -10.19 8.83 20.56
CA ALA A 14 -9.37 7.66 20.92
C ALA A 14 -7.97 7.71 20.27
N CYS A 15 -7.88 8.16 19.00
CA CYS A 15 -6.59 8.36 18.35
C CYS A 15 -5.78 9.49 19.00
N GLU A 16 -6.42 10.58 19.43
CA GLU A 16 -5.78 11.70 20.11
C GLU A 16 -5.21 11.28 21.47
N THR A 17 -5.96 10.51 22.26
CA THR A 17 -5.48 9.89 23.52
C THR A 17 -4.29 8.97 23.25
N ALA A 18 -4.34 8.15 22.20
CA ALA A 18 -3.24 7.25 21.85
C ALA A 18 -1.93 7.96 21.43
N ILE A 19 -1.99 9.26 21.11
CA ILE A 19 -0.83 10.06 20.70
C ILE A 19 -0.50 11.20 21.66
N GLU A 20 -1.08 11.17 22.84
CA GLU A 20 -0.85 12.15 23.91
C GLU A 20 0.66 12.32 24.17
N GLY A 21 1.11 13.57 24.32
CA GLY A 21 2.53 13.92 24.47
C GLY A 21 3.30 14.22 23.18
N THR A 22 2.76 13.92 21.98
CA THR A 22 3.51 14.15 20.72
C THR A 22 3.41 15.57 20.14
N LYS A 23 2.54 16.42 20.72
CA LYS A 23 2.13 17.76 20.21
C LYS A 23 1.64 17.71 18.76
N GLN A 24 0.99 16.62 18.37
CA GLN A 24 0.42 16.41 17.03
C GLN A 24 -1.10 16.49 17.10
N LYS A 25 -1.73 17.07 16.08
CA LYS A 25 -3.18 17.13 15.94
C LYS A 25 -3.63 16.06 14.95
N ILE A 26 -4.63 15.25 15.29
CA ILE A 26 -5.27 14.33 14.35
C ILE A 26 -6.13 15.15 13.38
N VAL A 27 -6.01 14.90 12.08
CA VAL A 27 -6.82 15.53 11.03
C VAL A 27 -7.98 14.62 10.66
N ILE A 28 -7.69 13.33 10.44
CA ILE A 28 -8.67 12.31 10.11
C ILE A 28 -8.25 10.98 10.73
N SER A 29 -9.23 10.15 11.09
CA SER A 29 -9.06 8.78 11.58
C SER A 29 -10.11 7.90 10.93
N ILE A 30 -9.69 6.78 10.33
CA ILE A 30 -10.57 5.84 9.63
C ILE A 30 -10.17 4.41 9.99
N ARG A 31 -11.17 3.54 10.20
CA ARG A 31 -10.96 2.10 10.43
C ARG A 31 -10.63 1.43 9.11
N VAL A 32 -9.65 0.53 9.14
CA VAL A 32 -9.15 -0.15 7.95
C VAL A 32 -8.82 -1.60 8.26
N VAL A 33 -8.86 -2.44 7.23
CA VAL A 33 -8.31 -3.79 7.30
C VAL A 33 -6.94 -3.78 6.64
N LYS A 34 -5.93 -4.28 7.35
CA LYS A 34 -4.58 -4.45 6.82
C LYS A 34 -4.39 -5.89 6.37
N THR A 35 -4.03 -6.07 5.10
CA THR A 35 -3.58 -7.34 4.52
C THR A 35 -2.10 -7.25 4.13
N LEU A 36 -1.40 -8.38 4.12
CA LEU A 36 -0.04 -8.44 3.58
C LEU A 36 -0.16 -8.51 2.05
N GLY A 37 0.67 -7.77 1.31
CA GLY A 37 0.62 -7.81 -0.17
C GLY A 37 0.93 -9.21 -0.71
N THR A 38 0.44 -9.51 -1.91
CA THR A 38 0.48 -10.81 -2.58
C THR A 38 1.84 -11.19 -3.20
N TRP A 39 2.94 -10.52 -2.82
CA TRP A 39 4.26 -10.82 -3.37
C TRP A 39 5.08 -11.70 -2.42
N GLY A 40 5.30 -12.97 -2.81
CA GLY A 40 6.19 -13.93 -2.16
C GLY A 40 5.52 -15.20 -1.61
N LYS A 41 6.35 -16.16 -1.17
CA LYS A 41 6.00 -17.52 -0.67
C LYS A 41 4.84 -17.60 0.35
N ALA A 42 4.44 -16.49 0.96
CA ALA A 42 3.33 -16.42 1.92
C ALA A 42 1.94 -16.54 1.27
N ALA A 43 1.80 -16.29 -0.04
CA ALA A 43 0.55 -16.53 -0.76
C ALA A 43 0.19 -18.03 -0.85
N MET A 44 1.19 -18.92 -0.87
CA MET A 44 0.98 -20.37 -1.00
C MET A 44 0.51 -21.07 0.28
N LEU A 45 0.64 -20.45 1.46
CA LEU A 45 0.37 -21.10 2.76
C LEU A 45 -0.97 -20.73 3.40
N GLY A 46 -1.88 -20.06 2.66
CA GLY A 46 -3.27 -19.83 3.11
C GLY A 46 -3.44 -19.00 4.40
N ARG A 47 -2.38 -18.38 4.93
CA ARG A 47 -2.39 -17.60 6.18
C ARG A 47 -2.26 -16.10 5.93
N GLN A 48 -3.01 -15.54 4.98
CA GLN A 48 -3.20 -14.08 4.93
C GLN A 48 -4.25 -13.66 5.97
N MET A 49 -3.79 -13.39 7.19
CA MET A 49 -4.67 -12.86 8.25
C MET A 49 -4.95 -11.38 8.00
N ALA A 50 -6.19 -11.06 7.63
CA ALA A 50 -6.73 -9.71 7.65
C ALA A 50 -6.73 -9.16 9.09
N LYS A 51 -6.05 -8.03 9.34
CA LYS A 51 -5.91 -7.45 10.68
C LYS A 51 -6.63 -6.12 10.78
N PRO A 52 -7.60 -5.93 11.70
CA PRO A 52 -8.25 -4.65 11.91
C PRO A 52 -7.25 -3.64 12.47
N ARG A 53 -7.20 -2.46 11.85
CA ARG A 53 -6.30 -1.35 12.19
C ARG A 53 -7.05 -0.03 12.06
N VAL A 54 -6.45 1.04 12.56
CA VAL A 54 -6.92 2.40 12.33
C VAL A 54 -5.81 3.19 11.66
N LEU A 55 -6.14 3.87 10.57
CA LEU A 55 -5.26 4.87 9.97
C LEU A 55 -5.65 6.24 10.46
N ALA A 56 -4.67 6.98 10.96
CA ALA A 56 -4.86 8.36 11.38
C ALA A 56 -3.82 9.26 10.73
N ILE A 57 -4.26 10.37 10.14
CA ILE A 57 -3.36 11.41 9.66
C ILE A 57 -3.17 12.43 10.76
N SER A 58 -1.92 12.74 11.08
CA SER A 58 -1.55 13.65 12.14
C SER A 58 -0.62 14.74 11.61
N THR A 59 -0.82 15.97 12.06
CA THR A 59 0.01 17.13 11.68
C THR A 59 0.67 17.74 12.90
N LYS A 60 1.87 18.28 12.70
CA LYS A 60 2.64 19.02 13.71
C LYS A 60 3.03 20.36 13.11
N ALA A 61 2.48 21.43 13.64
CA ALA A 61 2.94 22.78 13.32
C ALA A 61 4.40 22.96 13.78
N LYS A 62 5.23 23.53 12.92
CA LYS A 62 6.55 24.09 13.28
C LYS A 62 6.65 25.49 12.70
N THR A 63 7.58 26.28 13.24
CA THR A 63 7.81 27.70 12.93
C THR A 63 7.92 28.03 11.44
N GLN A 64 8.34 27.09 10.59
CA GLN A 64 8.48 27.33 9.14
C GLN A 64 7.70 26.37 8.22
N ARG A 65 7.33 25.16 8.66
CA ARG A 65 6.59 24.17 7.84
C ARG A 65 5.80 23.19 8.69
N THR A 66 4.61 22.81 8.24
CA THR A 66 3.80 21.76 8.86
C THR A 66 4.36 20.38 8.51
N LYS A 67 4.64 19.55 9.52
CA LYS A 67 5.01 18.14 9.31
C LYS A 67 3.77 17.28 9.39
N ALA A 68 3.61 16.35 8.45
CA ALA A 68 2.49 15.41 8.45
C ALA A 68 2.95 13.95 8.50
N PHE A 69 2.17 13.12 9.20
CA PHE A 69 2.46 11.72 9.45
C PHE A 69 1.20 10.87 9.27
N LEU A 70 1.35 9.73 8.62
CA LEU A 70 0.35 8.66 8.61
C LEU A 70 0.68 7.68 9.74
N ARG A 71 -0.26 7.51 10.67
CA ARG A 71 -0.14 6.61 11.81
C ARG A 71 -1.02 5.40 11.61
N VAL A 72 -0.48 4.24 11.94
CA VAL A 72 -1.20 2.97 12.03
C VAL A 72 -1.36 2.67 13.51
N LEU A 73 -2.60 2.49 13.96
CA LEU A 73 -2.93 2.07 15.31
C LEU A 73 -3.52 0.65 15.30
N LYS A 74 -3.32 -0.07 16.41
CA LYS A 74 -3.88 -1.41 16.66
C LYS A 74 -4.77 -1.34 17.90
N TYR A 75 -5.75 -2.22 17.99
CA TYR A 75 -6.50 -2.45 19.22
C TYR A 75 -5.68 -3.36 20.14
N SER A 76 -5.54 -2.99 21.41
CA SER A 76 -4.98 -3.84 22.46
C SER A 76 -6.08 -4.58 23.22
N ASN A 77 -5.68 -5.51 24.09
CA ASN A 77 -6.60 -6.23 24.95
C ASN A 77 -7.27 -5.24 25.91
N GLY A 78 -8.54 -4.92 25.66
CA GLY A 78 -9.27 -3.86 26.35
C GLY A 78 -9.86 -2.79 25.43
N GLY A 79 -9.70 -2.91 24.11
CA GLY A 79 -10.34 -2.00 23.14
C GLY A 79 -9.65 -0.63 22.99
N VAL A 80 -8.55 -0.42 23.71
CA VAL A 80 -7.74 0.81 23.62
C VAL A 80 -6.90 0.81 22.35
N LEU A 81 -6.74 1.98 21.73
CA LEU A 81 -5.88 2.15 20.55
C LEU A 81 -4.43 2.39 20.97
N GLU A 82 -3.53 1.57 20.43
CA GLU A 82 -2.08 1.71 20.62
C GLU A 82 -1.37 2.05 19.30
N PRO A 83 -0.36 2.94 19.32
CA PRO A 83 0.47 3.20 18.15
C PRO A 83 1.21 1.92 17.69
N ALA A 84 1.09 1.57 16.41
CA ALA A 84 1.76 0.41 15.82
C ALA A 84 2.87 0.80 14.84
N LYS A 85 2.62 1.76 13.94
CA LYS A 85 3.61 2.23 12.96
C LYS A 85 3.36 3.68 12.59
N ILE A 86 4.43 4.41 12.26
CA ILE A 86 4.37 5.80 11.81
C ILE A 86 5.13 5.96 10.50
N TYR A 87 4.48 6.57 9.51
CA TYR A 87 5.08 6.96 8.23
C TYR A 87 5.10 8.47 8.14
N LYS A 88 6.20 9.04 7.66
CA LYS A 88 6.27 10.47 7.33
C LYS A 88 5.67 10.64 5.94
N LEU A 89 4.78 11.63 5.76
CA LEU A 89 4.13 11.85 4.46
C LEU A 89 5.04 12.54 3.43
N LYS A 90 6.06 13.30 3.87
CA LYS A 90 7.26 13.48 3.02
C LYS A 90 7.83 12.07 2.84
N HIS A 91 8.25 11.55 1.69
CA HIS A 91 8.59 10.14 1.44
C HIS A 91 7.40 9.31 0.96
N LEU A 92 6.14 9.77 1.05
CA LEU A 92 5.10 9.16 0.24
C LEU A 92 5.37 9.52 -1.23
N SER A 93 5.51 8.51 -2.08
CA SER A 93 5.81 8.67 -3.50
C SER A 93 4.73 8.13 -4.42
N LYS A 94 4.00 7.10 -3.98
CA LYS A 94 2.95 6.46 -4.78
C LYS A 94 1.71 6.16 -3.94
N VAL A 95 0.54 6.39 -4.53
CA VAL A 95 -0.77 5.93 -4.05
C VAL A 95 -1.36 5.09 -5.18
N GLU A 96 -1.72 3.84 -4.88
CA GLU A 96 -2.17 2.91 -5.89
C GLU A 96 -3.40 2.15 -5.40
N VAL A 97 -4.52 2.29 -6.12
CA VAL A 97 -5.71 1.45 -5.91
C VAL A 97 -5.49 0.12 -6.62
N VAL A 98 -5.84 -0.97 -5.94
CA VAL A 98 -5.63 -2.32 -6.46
C VAL A 98 -6.71 -2.63 -7.50
N SER A 99 -6.32 -2.89 -8.74
CA SER A 99 -7.22 -3.18 -9.86
C SER A 99 -7.94 -4.53 -9.75
N ASN A 100 -7.36 -5.49 -9.03
CA ASN A 100 -7.91 -6.84 -8.88
C ASN A 100 -9.02 -6.92 -7.81
N ASP A 101 -9.33 -5.80 -7.13
CA ASP A 101 -10.41 -5.72 -6.16
C ASP A 101 -11.66 -5.11 -6.81
N PRO A 102 -12.73 -5.90 -7.08
CA PRO A 102 -13.94 -5.40 -7.74
C PRO A 102 -14.69 -4.37 -6.88
N SER A 103 -14.44 -4.31 -5.57
CA SER A 103 -15.02 -3.29 -4.70
C SER A 103 -14.34 -1.93 -4.82
N GLY A 104 -13.14 -1.88 -5.41
CA GLY A 104 -12.28 -0.70 -5.47
C GLY A 104 -11.83 -0.18 -4.10
N CYS A 105 -12.14 -0.85 -2.98
CA CYS A 105 -11.89 -0.32 -1.64
C CYS A 105 -10.44 -0.53 -1.16
N THR A 106 -9.67 -1.34 -1.87
CA THR A 106 -8.30 -1.69 -1.52
C THR A 106 -7.26 -0.83 -2.22
N PHE A 107 -6.28 -0.34 -1.45
CA PHE A 107 -5.17 0.46 -1.98
C PHE A 107 -3.85 0.17 -1.25
N THR A 108 -2.75 0.63 -1.84
CA THR A 108 -1.40 0.58 -1.27
C THR A 108 -0.78 1.98 -1.24
N LEU A 109 0.16 2.18 -0.31
CA LEU A 109 0.91 3.42 -0.15
C LEU A 109 2.41 3.13 -0.27
N GLY A 110 3.02 3.65 -1.32
CA GLY A 110 4.45 3.54 -1.60
C GLY A 110 5.24 4.65 -0.90
N PHE A 111 6.21 4.25 -0.07
CA PHE A 111 7.12 5.17 0.59
C PHE A 111 8.58 4.91 0.20
N ASP A 112 9.30 5.95 -0.25
CA ASP A 112 10.70 5.88 -0.72
C ASP A 112 11.70 5.43 0.37
N ASN A 113 11.31 5.60 1.63
CA ASN A 113 12.17 5.35 2.79
C ASN A 113 12.17 3.90 3.28
N LEU A 114 11.49 2.98 2.59
CA LEU A 114 11.46 1.58 2.97
C LEU A 114 12.69 0.87 2.38
N ARG A 115 13.76 0.80 3.18
CA ARG A 115 15.08 0.21 2.86
C ARG A 115 15.05 -1.24 2.35
N ASN A 116 13.88 -1.89 2.28
CA ASN A 116 13.68 -3.23 1.75
C ASN A 116 12.55 -3.23 0.71
N HIS A 117 12.90 -3.11 -0.58
CA HIS A 117 11.99 -3.36 -1.70
C HIS A 117 11.57 -4.85 -1.83
N SER A 118 12.15 -5.73 -1.02
CA SER A 118 11.94 -7.18 -1.06
C SER A 118 10.61 -7.66 -0.43
N VAL A 119 9.85 -6.79 0.26
CA VAL A 119 8.59 -7.17 0.91
C VAL A 119 7.45 -6.37 0.31
N ALA A 120 6.41 -7.07 -0.15
CA ALA A 120 5.21 -6.47 -0.71
C ALA A 120 4.68 -5.34 0.21
N PRO A 121 4.33 -4.15 -0.34
CA PRO A 121 3.74 -3.10 0.46
C PRO A 121 2.43 -3.60 1.10
N PRO A 122 2.11 -3.14 2.33
CA PRO A 122 0.85 -3.51 2.96
C PRO A 122 -0.33 -2.97 2.15
N GLN A 123 -1.34 -3.81 1.97
CA GLN A 123 -2.62 -3.44 1.39
C GLN A 123 -3.58 -3.00 2.50
N TRP A 124 -4.38 -1.99 2.17
CA TRP A 124 -5.33 -1.35 3.06
C TRP A 124 -6.70 -1.41 2.41
N THR A 125 -7.62 -2.16 3.00
CA THR A 125 -8.99 -2.30 2.51
C THR A 125 -9.94 -1.51 3.40
N MET A 126 -10.68 -0.59 2.77
CA MET A 126 -11.68 0.24 3.42
C MET A 126 -13.06 -0.44 3.48
N ARG A 127 -13.96 0.12 4.28
CA ARG A 127 -15.35 -0.36 4.37
C ARG A 127 -16.13 -0.09 3.09
N ASN A 128 -15.89 1.05 2.46
CA ASN A 128 -16.54 1.50 1.24
C ASN A 128 -15.63 2.46 0.45
N ILE A 129 -16.06 2.77 -0.77
CA ILE A 129 -15.34 3.68 -1.68
C ILE A 129 -15.27 5.11 -1.11
N ASP A 130 -16.29 5.55 -0.38
CA ASP A 130 -16.32 6.88 0.22
C ASP A 130 -15.22 7.06 1.29
N ASP A 131 -15.04 6.09 2.18
CA ASP A 131 -14.01 6.09 3.22
C ASP A 131 -12.61 6.07 2.59
N ARG A 132 -12.45 5.30 1.49
CA ARG A 132 -11.23 5.32 0.67
C ARG A 132 -10.98 6.71 0.12
N ASN A 133 -11.95 7.28 -0.60
CA ASN A 133 -11.82 8.58 -1.25
C ASN A 133 -11.56 9.70 -0.22
N ARG A 134 -12.26 9.67 0.92
CA ARG A 134 -12.08 10.61 2.03
C ARG A 134 -10.67 10.54 2.61
N LEU A 135 -10.12 9.34 2.83
CA LEU A 135 -8.74 9.21 3.30
C LEU A 135 -7.76 9.69 2.24
N LEU A 136 -7.89 9.22 1.00
CA LEU A 136 -6.96 9.53 -0.09
C LEU A 136 -6.94 11.03 -0.38
N LEU A 137 -8.11 11.67 -0.47
CA LEU A 137 -8.22 13.11 -0.66
C LEU A 137 -7.58 13.88 0.50
N SER A 138 -7.76 13.43 1.74
CA SER A 138 -7.09 14.03 2.91
C SER A 138 -5.56 13.91 2.82
N ILE A 139 -5.04 12.77 2.38
CA ILE A 139 -3.60 12.57 2.13
C ILE A 139 -3.12 13.53 1.04
N LEU A 140 -3.82 13.59 -0.10
CA LEU A 140 -3.44 14.42 -1.25
C LEU A 140 -3.45 15.91 -0.90
N ASN A 141 -4.49 16.39 -0.22
CA ASN A 141 -4.58 17.78 0.22
C ASN A 141 -3.44 18.13 1.19
N ILE A 142 -3.13 17.26 2.15
CA ILE A 142 -2.00 17.50 3.06
C ILE A 142 -0.66 17.47 2.33
N CYS A 143 -0.48 16.57 1.35
CA CYS A 143 0.71 16.54 0.51
C CYS A 143 0.87 17.83 -0.30
N LYS A 144 -0.23 18.36 -0.86
CA LYS A 144 -0.25 19.65 -1.55
C LYS A 144 0.07 20.81 -0.60
N ASP A 145 -0.69 20.95 0.48
CA ASP A 145 -0.67 22.11 1.37
C ASP A 145 0.58 22.16 2.25
N ALA A 146 1.00 21.01 2.81
CA ALA A 146 2.11 20.96 3.77
C ALA A 146 3.46 20.61 3.13
N LEU A 147 3.47 19.91 1.98
CA LEU A 147 4.71 19.41 1.37
C LEU A 147 5.00 20.00 -0.02
N GLY A 148 4.05 20.70 -0.65
CA GLY A 148 4.22 21.31 -1.97
C GLY A 148 4.44 20.31 -3.10
N ARG A 149 4.11 19.03 -2.89
CA ARG A 149 4.26 17.97 -3.89
C ARG A 149 3.17 16.92 -3.77
N LEU A 150 2.77 16.34 -4.89
CA LEU A 150 1.78 15.26 -4.95
C LEU A 150 2.48 13.91 -5.25
N PRO A 151 2.07 12.82 -4.58
CA PRO A 151 2.53 11.48 -4.95
C PRO A 151 1.94 11.05 -6.30
N LYS A 152 2.57 10.09 -6.98
CA LYS A 152 2.01 9.46 -8.18
C LYS A 152 0.74 8.69 -7.80
N VAL A 153 -0.38 9.00 -8.45
CA VAL A 153 -1.66 8.32 -8.25
C VAL A 153 -1.87 7.31 -9.39
N VAL A 154 -2.18 6.05 -9.06
CA VAL A 154 -2.40 4.96 -10.02
C VAL A 154 -3.69 4.23 -9.66
N GLY A 155 -4.49 3.86 -10.67
CA GLY A 155 -5.73 3.11 -10.48
C GLY A 155 -6.88 3.89 -9.84
N VAL A 156 -6.72 5.21 -9.64
CA VAL A 156 -7.80 6.10 -9.22
C VAL A 156 -8.30 6.83 -10.45
N ASP A 157 -9.60 6.75 -10.71
CA ASP A 157 -10.24 7.65 -11.67
C ASP A 157 -10.20 9.07 -11.09
N VAL A 158 -9.33 9.90 -11.67
CA VAL A 158 -9.11 11.28 -11.23
C VAL A 158 -10.37 12.13 -11.43
N VAL A 159 -11.18 11.82 -12.45
CA VAL A 159 -12.43 12.52 -12.75
C VAL A 159 -13.49 12.14 -11.73
N GLU A 160 -13.67 10.85 -11.45
CA GLU A 160 -14.59 10.36 -10.40
C GLU A 160 -14.21 10.94 -9.03
N MET A 161 -12.92 10.96 -8.69
CA MET A 161 -12.44 11.54 -7.43
C MET A 161 -12.62 13.06 -7.38
N ALA A 162 -12.49 13.77 -8.50
CA ALA A 162 -12.72 15.21 -8.58
C ALA A 162 -14.22 15.56 -8.45
N LEU A 163 -15.10 14.77 -9.08
CA LEU A 163 -16.56 14.89 -8.94
C LEU A 163 -16.99 14.59 -7.50
N TRP A 164 -16.50 13.50 -6.92
CA TRP A 164 -16.73 13.17 -5.51
C TRP A 164 -16.24 14.29 -4.57
N ALA A 165 -15.06 14.85 -4.83
CA ALA A 165 -14.52 15.96 -4.06
C ALA A 165 -15.39 17.22 -4.20
N LYS A 166 -15.87 17.55 -5.40
CA LYS A 166 -16.81 18.68 -5.62
C LYS A 166 -18.09 18.50 -4.82
N GLU A 167 -18.61 17.29 -4.73
CA GLU A 167 -19.85 16.97 -4.01
C GLU A 167 -19.67 16.89 -2.47
N ASN A 168 -18.45 16.57 -2.01
CA ASN A 168 -18.16 16.32 -0.59
C ASN A 168 -17.24 17.35 0.08
N THR A 169 -16.76 18.36 -0.63
CA THR A 169 -16.03 19.50 -0.04
C THR A 169 -17.04 20.60 0.32
N PRO A 170 -17.10 21.06 1.59
CA PRO A 170 -17.92 22.22 1.91
C PRO A 170 -17.38 23.45 1.18
N ALA A 171 -18.26 24.19 0.52
CA ALA A 171 -17.93 25.48 -0.08
C ALA A 171 -17.30 26.37 0.98
N VAL A 172 -15.99 26.59 0.89
CA VAL A 172 -15.31 27.58 1.73
C VAL A 172 -15.81 28.93 1.25
N SER A 173 -16.58 29.60 2.11
CA SER A 173 -16.93 31.00 1.95
C SER A 173 -15.64 31.82 2.03
N THR A 174 -15.06 32.12 0.88
CA THR A 174 -14.12 33.22 0.73
C THR A 174 -14.90 34.51 0.97
N GLN A 175 -15.04 34.93 2.23
CA GLN A 175 -15.36 36.31 2.56
C GLN A 175 -14.19 37.18 2.11
N ASN A 176 -14.23 37.62 0.86
CA ASN A 176 -13.49 38.79 0.44
C ASN A 176 -14.33 40.01 0.77
N ASN A 177 -13.79 40.83 1.68
CA ASN A 177 -14.24 42.17 1.98
C ASN A 177 -14.42 42.97 0.68
N ARG A 178 -15.64 43.44 0.44
CA ARG A 178 -15.87 44.70 -0.27
C ARG A 178 -17.00 45.43 0.43
N ALA A 179 -16.61 46.34 1.30
CA ALA A 179 -17.49 47.37 1.83
C ALA A 179 -17.72 48.45 0.74
N ASP A 180 -18.80 49.19 0.97
CA ASP A 180 -19.29 50.41 0.33
C ASP A 180 -20.07 50.32 -0.97
N GLY A 181 -21.33 50.77 -0.88
CA GLY A 181 -22.07 51.33 -2.01
C GLY A 181 -23.59 51.25 -1.94
N ALA A 182 -24.20 52.05 -1.04
CA ALA A 182 -25.54 52.65 -1.14
C ALA A 182 -26.79 51.77 -1.40
N THR A 183 -27.54 51.51 -0.33
CA THR A 183 -28.99 51.28 -0.37
C THR A 183 -29.70 52.58 -0.74
N VAL A 184 -30.34 52.62 -1.92
CA VAL A 184 -31.30 53.68 -2.28
C VAL A 184 -32.70 53.17 -1.95
N GLU A 185 -33.38 53.90 -1.07
CA GLU A 185 -34.77 53.68 -0.67
C GLU A 185 -35.71 53.85 -1.87
N TYR A 186 -36.51 52.83 -2.16
CA TYR A 186 -37.63 52.93 -3.10
C TYR A 186 -38.87 53.42 -2.36
N HIS A 187 -39.22 54.69 -2.56
CA HIS A 187 -40.54 55.22 -2.27
C HIS A 187 -41.48 54.84 -3.43
N VAL A 188 -42.43 53.95 -3.17
CA VAL A 188 -43.48 53.59 -4.14
C VAL A 188 -44.60 54.62 -4.02
N ASN A 189 -44.79 55.44 -5.04
CA ASN A 189 -46.04 56.16 -5.26
C ASN A 189 -46.79 55.50 -6.42
N GLU A 190 -47.98 54.97 -6.12
CA GLU A 190 -48.97 54.54 -7.10
C GLU A 190 -49.44 55.74 -7.93
N ALA A 191 -49.15 55.72 -9.23
CA ALA A 191 -49.91 56.46 -10.22
C ALA A 191 -49.94 55.64 -11.51
N GLU A 192 -51.16 55.36 -11.97
CA GLU A 192 -51.51 54.59 -13.15
C GLU A 192 -50.66 54.94 -14.38
N LEU A 193 -49.95 53.96 -14.94
CA LEU A 193 -49.47 54.02 -16.32
C LEU A 193 -50.07 52.88 -17.14
N LYS A 194 -50.83 53.29 -18.16
CA LYS A 194 -51.35 52.47 -19.24
C LYS A 194 -50.23 51.64 -19.86
N VAL A 195 -50.40 50.32 -19.83
CA VAL A 195 -49.60 49.34 -20.59
C VAL A 195 -49.86 49.60 -22.08
N ASN A 196 -48.85 50.13 -22.78
CA ASN A 196 -48.78 50.04 -24.23
C ASN A 196 -47.73 48.98 -24.54
N VAL A 197 -48.14 47.89 -25.18
CA VAL A 197 -47.28 46.77 -25.56
C VAL A 197 -46.37 47.24 -26.69
N GLU A 198 -45.17 47.70 -26.36
CA GLU A 198 -44.10 47.89 -27.33
C GLU A 198 -43.64 46.50 -27.81
N LYS A 199 -43.96 46.21 -29.06
CA LYS A 199 -43.68 44.93 -29.72
C LYS A 199 -42.26 44.95 -30.33
N GLU A 200 -41.28 45.43 -29.58
CA GLU A 200 -39.89 45.58 -30.02
C GLU A 200 -38.97 45.57 -28.78
N LEU A 201 -38.90 44.41 -28.12
CA LEU A 201 -38.25 44.25 -26.80
C LEU A 201 -36.73 43.97 -26.89
N VAL A 202 -36.13 44.08 -28.07
CA VAL A 202 -34.69 43.98 -28.27
C VAL A 202 -34.35 44.92 -29.42
N SER A 203 -33.43 45.86 -29.20
CA SER A 203 -32.96 46.72 -30.29
C SER A 203 -32.13 45.90 -31.28
N GLN A 204 -32.15 46.29 -32.56
CA GLN A 204 -31.39 45.59 -33.61
C GLN A 204 -29.89 45.44 -33.25
N ALA A 205 -29.33 46.39 -32.51
CA ALA A 205 -27.96 46.34 -32.00
C ALA A 205 -27.74 45.27 -30.91
N GLU A 206 -28.73 45.04 -30.04
CA GLU A 206 -28.68 43.98 -29.03
C GLU A 206 -28.88 42.59 -29.64
N GLU A 207 -29.69 42.48 -30.70
CA GLU A 207 -29.82 41.23 -31.47
C GLU A 207 -28.50 40.86 -32.17
N GLU A 208 -27.85 41.83 -32.81
CA GLU A 208 -26.56 41.64 -33.49
C GLU A 208 -25.42 41.31 -32.50
N ASP A 209 -25.42 41.91 -31.31
CA ASP A 209 -24.46 41.59 -30.24
C ASP A 209 -24.68 40.18 -29.64
N MET A 210 -25.94 39.77 -29.46
CA MET A 210 -26.27 38.40 -29.04
C MET A 210 -25.87 37.35 -30.09
N GLU A 211 -26.04 37.65 -31.38
CA GLU A 211 -25.61 36.77 -32.46
C GLU A 211 -24.08 36.62 -32.50
N ALA A 212 -23.34 37.71 -32.27
CA ALA A 212 -21.88 37.67 -32.16
C ALA A 212 -21.39 36.84 -30.95
N LEU A 213 -22.04 36.98 -29.79
CA LEU A 213 -21.72 36.18 -28.60
C LEU A 213 -22.00 34.68 -28.80
N LEU A 214 -23.14 34.33 -29.40
CA LEU A 214 -23.48 32.94 -29.71
C LEU A 214 -22.53 32.34 -30.76
N GLY A 215 -22.15 33.12 -31.78
CA GLY A 215 -21.15 32.71 -32.78
C GLY A 215 -19.78 32.41 -32.16
N ASN A 216 -19.33 33.24 -31.22
CA ASN A 216 -18.10 33.00 -30.46
C ASN A 216 -18.19 31.76 -29.58
N TYR A 217 -19.34 31.51 -28.95
CA TYR A 217 -19.56 30.32 -28.11
C TYR A 217 -19.56 29.02 -28.93
N ILE A 218 -20.24 29.01 -30.09
CA ILE A 218 -20.25 27.88 -31.03
C ILE A 218 -18.84 27.61 -31.57
N THR A 219 -18.11 28.67 -31.91
CA THR A 219 -16.71 28.57 -32.33
C THR A 219 -15.83 28.02 -31.21
N GLY A 220 -16.03 28.45 -29.97
CA GLY A 220 -15.32 27.92 -28.80
C GLY A 220 -15.62 26.44 -28.53
N ILE A 221 -16.89 26.03 -28.66
CA ILE A 221 -17.31 24.62 -28.50
C ILE A 221 -16.69 23.74 -29.59
N SER A 222 -16.80 24.14 -30.86
CA SER A 222 -16.25 23.37 -31.98
C SER A 222 -14.72 23.22 -31.89
N GLN A 223 -14.01 24.24 -31.40
CA GLN A 223 -12.58 24.15 -31.11
C GLN A 223 -12.27 23.14 -29.99
N ALA A 224 -13.08 23.11 -28.93
CA ALA A 224 -12.93 22.15 -27.85
C ALA A 224 -13.21 20.70 -28.30
N GLU A 225 -14.22 20.50 -29.15
CA GLU A 225 -14.52 19.20 -29.75
C GLU A 225 -13.38 18.71 -30.64
N ALA A 226 -12.86 19.58 -31.52
CA ALA A 226 -11.71 19.26 -32.38
C ALA A 226 -10.46 18.91 -31.57
N PHE A 227 -10.21 19.62 -30.46
CA PHE A 227 -9.13 19.30 -29.53
C PHE A 227 -9.34 17.95 -28.83
N SER A 228 -10.57 17.66 -28.40
CA SER A 228 -10.91 16.37 -27.78
C SER A 228 -10.71 15.19 -28.75
N GLU A 229 -11.09 15.35 -30.02
CA GLU A 229 -10.93 14.34 -31.05
C GLU A 229 -9.45 14.10 -31.38
N ARG A 230 -8.62 15.14 -31.34
CA ARG A 230 -7.17 14.99 -31.46
C ARG A 230 -6.59 14.18 -30.30
N LEU A 231 -6.97 14.51 -29.06
CA LEU A 231 -6.52 13.78 -27.88
C LEU A 231 -6.95 12.31 -27.92
N LYS A 232 -8.18 12.02 -28.37
CA LYS A 232 -8.65 10.63 -28.54
C LYS A 232 -7.79 9.85 -29.53
N ARG A 233 -7.43 10.44 -30.67
CA ARG A 233 -6.55 9.79 -31.67
C ARG A 233 -5.14 9.57 -31.13
N GLU A 234 -4.57 10.54 -30.42
CA GLU A 234 -3.24 10.41 -29.81
C GLU A 234 -3.24 9.33 -28.71
N LEU A 235 -4.31 9.24 -27.90
CA LEU A 235 -4.49 8.20 -26.90
C LEU A 235 -4.57 6.81 -27.54
N GLN A 236 -5.41 6.65 -28.57
CA GLN A 236 -5.55 5.37 -29.30
C GLN A 236 -4.22 4.93 -29.94
N ALA A 237 -3.46 5.87 -30.50
CA ALA A 237 -2.14 5.58 -31.05
C ALA A 237 -1.16 5.13 -29.95
N LEU A 238 -1.20 5.76 -28.78
CA LEU A 238 -0.37 5.37 -27.63
C LEU A 238 -0.79 4.00 -27.06
N GLU A 239 -2.08 3.71 -26.98
CA GLU A 239 -2.60 2.41 -26.56
C GLU A 239 -2.14 1.29 -27.51
N ALA A 240 -2.23 1.52 -28.82
CA ALA A 240 -1.75 0.58 -29.83
C ALA A 240 -0.23 0.34 -29.71
N ALA A 241 0.56 1.41 -29.52
CA ALA A 241 2.00 1.30 -29.32
C ALA A 241 2.36 0.53 -28.04
N ASN A 242 1.63 0.76 -26.94
CA ASN A 242 1.83 0.05 -25.69
C ASN A 242 1.49 -1.44 -25.81
N VAL A 243 0.38 -1.78 -26.48
CA VAL A 243 0.02 -3.19 -26.74
C VAL A 243 1.10 -3.86 -27.57
N HIS A 244 1.60 -3.19 -28.61
CA HIS A 244 2.68 -3.71 -29.44
C HIS A 244 3.96 -3.97 -28.63
N ALA A 245 4.37 -3.01 -27.77
CA ALA A 245 5.54 -3.17 -26.91
C ALA A 245 5.40 -4.33 -25.91
N ILE A 246 4.19 -4.58 -25.40
CA ILE A 246 3.91 -5.73 -24.54
C ILE A 246 4.03 -7.04 -25.33
N LEU A 247 3.43 -7.10 -26.52
CA LEU A 247 3.49 -8.29 -27.38
C LEU A 247 4.93 -8.62 -27.82
N GLU A 248 5.74 -7.60 -28.14
CA GLU A 248 7.16 -7.80 -28.45
C GLU A 248 7.98 -8.32 -27.26
N SER A 249 7.53 -8.11 -26.03
CA SER A 249 8.20 -8.58 -24.82
C SER A 249 7.87 -10.03 -24.45
N GLU A 250 6.83 -10.62 -25.05
CA GLU A 250 6.42 -12.01 -24.83
C GLU A 250 7.56 -13.04 -24.99
N PRO A 251 8.35 -13.06 -26.08
CA PRO A 251 9.44 -14.03 -26.25
C PRO A 251 10.55 -13.89 -25.20
N LEU A 252 10.81 -12.67 -24.72
CA LEU A 252 11.80 -12.44 -23.65
C LEU A 252 11.31 -12.99 -22.31
N ILE A 253 10.00 -12.92 -22.06
CA ILE A 253 9.39 -13.50 -20.86
C ILE A 253 9.47 -15.02 -20.92
N ASP A 254 9.18 -15.61 -22.08
CA ASP A 254 9.29 -17.07 -22.28
C ASP A 254 10.72 -17.58 -22.08
N GLU A 255 11.73 -16.88 -22.59
CA GLU A 255 13.13 -17.24 -22.38
C GLU A 255 13.52 -17.19 -20.89
N VAL A 256 13.04 -16.17 -20.16
CA VAL A 256 13.28 -16.07 -18.71
C VAL A 256 12.56 -17.18 -17.94
N LEU A 257 11.33 -17.52 -18.32
CA LEU A 257 10.56 -18.60 -17.69
C LEU A 257 11.25 -19.96 -17.93
N GLN A 258 11.70 -20.21 -19.16
CA GLN A 258 12.42 -21.44 -19.50
C GLN A 258 13.75 -21.53 -18.75
N GLY A 259 14.49 -20.42 -18.65
CA GLY A 259 15.71 -20.35 -17.85
C GLY A 259 15.47 -20.61 -16.36
N LEU A 260 14.35 -20.10 -15.81
CA LEU A 260 13.97 -20.33 -14.42
C LEU A 260 13.58 -21.80 -14.17
N GLU A 261 12.86 -22.43 -15.11
CA GLU A 261 12.50 -23.84 -15.04
C GLU A 261 13.76 -24.73 -15.10
N ALA A 262 14.68 -24.45 -16.02
CA ALA A 262 15.97 -25.14 -16.10
C ALA A 262 16.77 -25.01 -14.79
N ALA A 263 16.82 -23.81 -14.21
CA ALA A 263 17.49 -23.58 -12.93
C ALA A 263 16.79 -24.32 -11.76
N SER A 264 15.45 -24.38 -11.77
CA SER A 264 14.67 -25.14 -10.77
C SER A 264 15.02 -26.62 -10.83
N ASN A 265 15.01 -27.21 -12.03
CA ASN A 265 15.35 -28.61 -12.25
C ASN A 265 16.79 -28.92 -11.76
N CYS A 266 17.76 -28.05 -12.05
CA CYS A 266 19.12 -28.22 -11.55
C CYS A 266 19.20 -28.19 -10.01
N VAL A 267 18.37 -27.39 -9.34
CA VAL A 267 18.34 -27.35 -7.87
C VAL A 267 17.69 -28.61 -7.29
N GLU A 268 16.66 -29.13 -7.93
CA GLU A 268 16.04 -30.41 -7.55
C GLU A 268 17.02 -31.57 -7.70
N ASP A 269 17.76 -31.63 -8.82
CA ASP A 269 18.83 -32.61 -9.01
C ASP A 269 19.86 -32.51 -7.86
N LEU A 270 20.33 -31.30 -7.55
CA LEU A 270 21.29 -31.09 -6.47
C LEU A 270 20.76 -31.55 -5.10
N ASP A 271 19.47 -31.38 -4.82
CA ASP A 271 18.85 -31.87 -3.58
C ASP A 271 18.85 -33.40 -3.53
N GLU A 272 18.55 -34.08 -4.65
CA GLU A 272 18.64 -35.53 -4.75
C GLU A 272 20.07 -36.03 -4.53
N TRP A 273 21.06 -35.39 -5.18
CA TRP A 273 22.48 -35.69 -4.99
C TRP A 273 22.89 -35.52 -3.51
N LEU A 274 22.50 -34.41 -2.88
CA LEU A 274 22.76 -34.17 -1.46
C LEU A 274 22.06 -35.20 -0.57
N GLY A 275 20.85 -35.63 -0.91
CA GLY A 275 20.12 -36.72 -0.26
C GLY A 275 20.92 -38.04 -0.30
N MET A 276 21.38 -38.43 -1.49
CA MET A 276 22.19 -39.64 -1.67
C MET A 276 23.52 -39.56 -0.90
N PHE A 277 24.21 -38.42 -0.94
CA PHE A 277 25.43 -38.20 -0.15
C PHE A 277 25.18 -38.33 1.36
N ASN A 278 24.08 -37.77 1.86
CA ASN A 278 23.71 -37.87 3.29
C ASN A 278 23.47 -39.32 3.72
N VAL A 279 22.79 -40.12 2.89
CA VAL A 279 22.60 -41.56 3.17
C VAL A 279 23.94 -42.29 3.19
N LYS A 280 24.80 -42.03 2.21
CA LYS A 280 26.13 -42.65 2.15
C LYS A 280 27.02 -42.29 3.35
N LEU A 281 27.00 -41.03 3.79
CA LEU A 281 27.71 -40.59 4.99
C LEU A 281 27.18 -41.23 6.27
N ARG A 282 25.86 -41.51 6.33
CA ARG A 282 25.26 -42.24 7.45
C ARG A 282 25.75 -43.68 7.51
N HIS A 283 25.73 -44.41 6.39
CA HIS A 283 26.27 -45.76 6.32
C HIS A 283 27.76 -45.81 6.66
N MET A 284 28.56 -44.88 6.13
CA MET A 284 29.98 -44.81 6.49
C MET A 284 30.20 -44.57 8.01
N ARG A 285 29.34 -43.77 8.65
CA ARG A 285 29.38 -43.58 10.11
C ARG A 285 29.06 -44.89 10.84
N GLU A 286 27.99 -45.57 10.45
CA GLU A 286 27.57 -46.86 11.03
C GLU A 286 28.68 -47.91 10.86
N ASP A 287 29.31 -47.97 9.68
CA ASP A 287 30.43 -48.86 9.40
C ASP A 287 31.62 -48.56 10.32
N ILE A 288 32.01 -47.29 10.47
CA ILE A 288 33.10 -46.88 11.38
C ILE A 288 32.77 -47.27 12.83
N GLU A 289 31.53 -47.06 13.27
CA GLU A 289 31.08 -47.42 14.61
C GLU A 289 31.12 -48.95 14.82
N SER A 290 30.72 -49.74 13.82
CA SER A 290 30.79 -51.20 13.85
C SER A 290 32.23 -51.74 13.92
N VAL A 291 33.14 -51.15 13.14
CA VAL A 291 34.56 -51.49 13.14
C VAL A 291 35.19 -51.12 14.48
N ARG A 292 34.85 -49.94 15.02
CA ARG A 292 35.33 -49.49 16.33
C ARG A 292 34.86 -50.41 17.44
N ALA A 293 33.58 -50.78 17.44
CA ALA A 293 33.01 -51.71 18.42
C ALA A 293 33.68 -53.09 18.36
N SER A 294 33.85 -53.63 17.16
CA SER A 294 34.52 -54.92 16.93
C SER A 294 35.97 -54.89 17.41
N THR A 295 36.70 -53.82 17.09
CA THR A 295 38.09 -53.64 17.54
C THR A 295 38.19 -53.54 19.06
N LEU A 296 37.28 -52.81 19.72
CA LEU A 296 37.23 -52.72 21.18
C LEU A 296 36.94 -54.08 21.82
N GLN A 297 36.03 -54.87 21.24
CA GLN A 297 35.69 -56.20 21.73
C GLN A 297 36.87 -57.18 21.64
N VAL A 298 37.58 -57.20 20.51
CA VAL A 298 38.80 -58.01 20.34
C VAL A 298 39.89 -57.59 21.33
N GLY A 299 40.09 -56.28 21.51
CA GLY A 299 41.02 -55.75 22.51
C GLY A 299 40.69 -56.19 23.93
N ALA A 300 39.41 -56.16 24.31
CA ALA A 300 38.95 -56.64 25.61
C ALA A 300 39.21 -58.15 25.76
N GLN A 301 38.88 -58.97 24.75
CA GLN A 301 39.16 -60.41 24.77
C GLN A 301 40.65 -60.72 24.92
N CYS A 302 41.52 -60.04 24.17
CA CYS A 302 42.97 -60.20 24.32
C CYS A 302 43.47 -59.82 25.73
N ALA A 303 42.95 -58.73 26.30
CA ALA A 303 43.29 -58.31 27.66
C ALA A 303 42.84 -59.34 28.71
N TYR A 304 41.62 -59.89 28.58
CA TYR A 304 41.14 -60.96 29.45
C TYR A 304 41.99 -62.23 29.35
N SER A 305 42.38 -62.63 28.14
CA SER A 305 43.25 -63.80 27.94
C SER A 305 44.66 -63.59 28.49
N GLN A 306 45.25 -62.39 28.34
CA GLN A 306 46.54 -62.09 28.94
C GLN A 306 46.47 -62.04 30.47
N PHE A 307 45.40 -61.48 31.03
CA PHE A 307 45.21 -61.41 32.48
C PHE A 307 45.01 -62.81 33.08
N SER A 308 44.25 -63.67 32.41
CA SER A 308 44.07 -65.06 32.85
C SER A 308 45.38 -65.87 32.75
N LEU A 309 46.16 -65.71 31.68
CA LEU A 309 47.49 -66.31 31.56
C LEU A 309 48.46 -65.81 32.64
N TRP A 310 48.46 -64.52 32.94
CA TRP A 310 49.28 -63.94 34.01
C TRP A 310 48.85 -64.45 35.40
N PHE A 311 47.54 -64.55 35.65
CA PHE A 311 47.00 -65.08 36.91
C PHE A 311 47.34 -66.57 37.08
N TYR A 312 47.20 -67.38 36.03
CA TYR A 312 47.59 -68.80 36.05
C TYR A 312 49.10 -68.97 36.26
N SER A 313 49.94 -68.18 35.58
CA SER A 313 51.39 -68.20 35.77
C SER A 313 51.79 -67.79 37.20
N SER A 314 51.11 -66.80 37.78
CA SER A 314 51.34 -66.37 39.16
C SER A 314 50.84 -67.37 40.21
N ALA A 315 49.72 -68.06 39.93
CA ALA A 315 49.17 -69.10 40.81
C ALA A 315 49.94 -70.42 40.74
N CYS A 316 50.56 -70.74 39.59
CA CYS A 316 51.40 -71.92 39.40
C CYS A 316 52.91 -71.64 39.59
N GLY A 317 53.29 -70.42 39.97
CA GLY A 317 54.66 -70.02 40.27
C GLY A 317 55.15 -70.54 41.63
N ASN A 318 55.73 -71.75 41.60
CA ASN A 318 56.58 -72.43 42.60
C ASN A 318 55.99 -72.90 43.95
N PRO A 319 55.79 -74.23 44.10
CA PRO A 319 56.00 -74.96 45.34
C PRO A 319 57.46 -75.42 45.55
N CYS A 320 58.39 -75.18 44.62
CA CYS A 320 59.77 -75.70 44.71
C CYS A 320 60.78 -74.63 45.14
N SER A 321 60.81 -74.35 46.44
CA SER A 321 61.95 -73.70 47.12
C SER A 321 62.04 -74.20 48.57
N PHE A 322 62.17 -75.51 48.74
CA PHE A 322 62.65 -76.15 49.97
C PHE A 322 63.47 -77.37 49.56
N ILE A 323 64.78 -77.20 49.54
CA ILE A 323 65.87 -78.09 50.01
C ILE A 323 67.18 -77.40 49.63
#